data_AF-A0A9D5NCP7-F1
#
_entry.id   AF-A0A9D5NCP7-F1
#
_cell.length_a   1.000
_cell.length_b   1.000
_cell.length_c   1.000
_cell.angle_alpha   90.00
_cell.angle_beta   90.00
_cell.angle_gamma   90.00
#
_symmetry.space_group_name_H-M   'P 1'
#
loop_
_entity.id
_entity.type
_entity.pdbx_description
1 polymer ?
#
loop_
_entity_poly.entity_id
_entity_poly.type
_entity_poly.pdbx_seq_one_letter_code
_entity_poly.pdbx_strand_id
1 'polypeptide(L)'
;MSSYRLTFLLMALVCGAVSYFASENLYITIIVGSVLLLYPQIFLVKKLEKSQQSFSRYHECFHFVNTFIVSLDIRGSLSGAFSSINTTMNKSYLAVYEGIASNKSEDKISYLQKYYPFHFYGLFIKVVSLWQEQGGDILTMSAHLLEEGRKSEEHLRYCHDLYITRTVEFIVLWIFAFIILVVMRISLNQLFLHIINKAVYQIGLGLFFLFFLISVDVLVRKITKKEIKGWDEYE
;
A
#
# COMPACT_ATOMS: atom_id res chain seq x y z
N MET A 1 -0.40 -16.11 -4.41
CA MET A 1 -0.48 -15.11 -5.51
C MET A 1 -1.10 -13.85 -4.92
N SER A 2 -0.42 -12.71 -4.97
CA SER A 2 -0.91 -11.47 -4.36
C SER A 2 -2.26 -11.07 -4.97
N SER A 3 -3.24 -10.69 -4.13
CA SER A 3 -4.61 -10.37 -4.54
C SER A 3 -4.64 -9.34 -5.68
N TYR A 4 -3.74 -8.34 -5.64
CA TYR A 4 -3.63 -7.30 -6.66
C TYR A 4 -3.30 -7.83 -8.06
N ARG A 5 -2.49 -8.89 -8.15
CA ARG A 5 -2.12 -9.48 -9.45
C ARG A 5 -3.33 -10.06 -10.15
N LEU A 6 -4.22 -10.71 -9.39
CA LEU A 6 -5.46 -11.26 -9.90
C LEU A 6 -6.38 -10.15 -10.39
N THR A 7 -6.52 -9.06 -9.62
CA THR A 7 -7.36 -7.91 -10.00
C THR A 7 -6.89 -7.28 -11.31
N PHE A 8 -5.59 -7.01 -11.47
CA PHE A 8 -5.07 -6.46 -12.72
C PHE A 8 -5.18 -7.42 -13.91
N LEU A 9 -5.09 -8.74 -13.67
CA LEU A 9 -5.27 -9.75 -14.72
C LEU A 9 -6.73 -9.75 -15.21
N LEU A 10 -7.70 -9.75 -14.29
CA LEU A 10 -9.12 -9.66 -14.63
C LEU A 10 -9.43 -8.36 -15.39
N MET A 11 -8.88 -7.24 -14.93
CA MET A 11 -9.03 -5.95 -15.60
C MET A 11 -8.46 -5.98 -17.02
N ALA A 12 -7.27 -6.54 -17.22
CA ALA A 12 -6.65 -6.67 -18.55
C ALA A 12 -7.48 -7.58 -19.47
N LEU A 13 -8.06 -8.66 -18.95
CA LEU A 13 -8.92 -9.57 -19.71
C LEU A 13 -10.21 -8.87 -20.15
N VAL A 14 -10.89 -8.17 -19.24
CA VAL A 14 -12.10 -7.39 -19.55
C VAL A 14 -11.79 -6.31 -20.59
N CYS A 15 -10.71 -5.55 -20.41
CA CYS A 15 -10.32 -4.51 -21.37
C CYS A 15 -9.95 -5.09 -22.74
N GLY A 16 -9.26 -6.25 -22.77
CA GLY A 16 -8.95 -6.97 -24.00
C GLY A 16 -10.21 -7.42 -24.74
N ALA A 17 -11.18 -7.99 -24.02
CA ALA A 17 -12.47 -8.38 -24.59
C ALA A 17 -13.25 -7.19 -25.16
N VAL A 18 -13.30 -6.08 -24.41
CA VAL A 18 -13.96 -4.84 -24.88
C VAL A 18 -13.24 -4.25 -26.08
N SER A 19 -11.90 -4.26 -26.09
CA SER A 19 -11.08 -3.81 -27.23
C SER A 19 -11.34 -4.63 -28.48
N TYR A 20 -11.45 -5.96 -28.33
CA TYR A 20 -11.78 -6.85 -29.45
C TYR A 20 -13.17 -6.57 -30.00
N PHE A 21 -14.16 -6.50 -29.11
CA PHE A 21 -15.56 -6.23 -29.47
C PHE A 21 -15.71 -4.90 -30.21
N ALA A 22 -14.96 -3.87 -29.80
CA ALA A 22 -15.07 -2.55 -30.39
C ALA A 22 -14.24 -2.37 -31.68
N SER A 23 -13.10 -3.04 -31.81
CA SER A 23 -12.20 -2.87 -32.96
C SER A 23 -12.40 -3.88 -34.08
N GLU A 24 -12.91 -5.09 -33.77
CA GLU A 24 -12.87 -6.30 -34.61
C GLU A 24 -11.48 -6.60 -35.21
N ASN A 25 -10.44 -5.97 -34.67
CA ASN A 25 -9.08 -6.04 -35.17
C ASN A 25 -8.21 -6.75 -34.14
N LEU A 26 -7.75 -7.94 -34.53
CA LEU A 26 -6.97 -8.82 -33.68
C LEU A 26 -5.60 -8.20 -33.33
N TYR A 27 -4.97 -7.46 -34.25
CA TYR A 27 -3.68 -6.82 -33.99
C TYR A 27 -3.76 -5.77 -32.88
N ILE A 28 -4.78 -4.90 -32.92
CA ILE A 28 -4.96 -3.84 -31.93
C ILE A 28 -5.31 -4.42 -30.58
N THR A 29 -6.17 -5.44 -30.57
CA THR A 29 -6.52 -6.20 -29.37
C THR A 29 -5.29 -6.81 -28.70
N ILE A 30 -4.39 -7.43 -29.49
CA ILE A 30 -3.15 -8.00 -28.95
C ILE A 30 -2.26 -6.89 -28.38
N ILE A 31 -2.09 -5.77 -29.09
CA ILE A 31 -1.23 -4.67 -28.61
C ILE A 31 -1.78 -4.11 -27.29
N VAL A 32 -3.05 -3.71 -27.27
CA VAL A 32 -3.72 -3.15 -26.09
C VAL A 32 -3.73 -4.15 -24.94
N GLY A 33 -4.13 -5.39 -25.19
CA GLY A 33 -4.18 -6.46 -24.20
C GLY A 33 -2.79 -6.76 -23.61
N SER A 34 -1.75 -6.81 -24.44
CA SER A 34 -0.37 -7.05 -23.99
C SER A 34 0.16 -5.92 -23.12
N VAL A 35 -0.08 -4.67 -23.53
CA VAL A 35 0.33 -3.49 -22.75
C VAL A 35 -0.41 -3.44 -21.41
N LEU A 36 -1.73 -3.65 -21.40
CA LEU A 36 -2.56 -3.66 -20.19
C LEU A 36 -2.26 -4.84 -19.26
N LEU A 37 -1.76 -5.95 -19.79
CA LEU A 37 -1.36 -7.10 -18.98
C LEU A 37 0.04 -6.89 -18.39
N LEU A 38 1.03 -6.52 -19.21
CA LEU A 38 2.43 -6.48 -18.79
C LEU A 38 2.74 -5.28 -17.88
N TYR A 39 2.25 -4.09 -18.23
CA TYR A 39 2.62 -2.86 -17.51
C TYR A 39 2.22 -2.88 -16.02
N PRO A 40 0.95 -3.18 -15.66
CA PRO A 40 0.55 -3.22 -14.25
C PRO A 40 1.28 -4.28 -13.43
N GLN A 41 1.55 -5.45 -14.04
CA GLN A 41 2.18 -6.57 -13.34
C GLN A 41 3.65 -6.29 -13.01
N ILE A 42 4.37 -5.62 -13.91
CA ILE A 42 5.80 -5.33 -13.73
C ILE A 42 6.00 -4.15 -12.77
N PHE A 43 5.23 -3.06 -12.95
CA PHE A 43 5.47 -1.79 -12.25
C PHE A 43 4.50 -1.52 -11.10
N LEU A 44 3.19 -1.61 -11.34
CA LEU A 44 2.16 -1.17 -10.38
C LEU A 44 2.03 -2.12 -9.20
N VAL A 45 2.03 -3.44 -9.46
CA VAL A 45 1.93 -4.47 -8.40
C VAL A 45 3.09 -4.34 -7.43
N LYS A 46 4.33 -4.23 -7.91
CA LYS A 46 5.52 -4.08 -7.04
C LYS A 46 5.40 -2.84 -6.15
N LYS A 47 4.90 -1.75 -6.70
CA LYS A 47 4.74 -0.48 -5.99
C LYS A 47 3.67 -0.57 -4.89
N LEU A 48 2.54 -1.23 -5.18
CA LEU A 48 1.48 -1.48 -4.20
C LEU A 48 1.92 -2.45 -3.10
N GLU A 49 2.58 -3.56 -3.47
CA GLU A 49 3.11 -4.54 -2.50
C GLU A 49 4.11 -3.88 -1.55
N LYS A 50 5.05 -3.07 -2.06
CA LYS A 50 6.00 -2.31 -1.23
C LYS A 50 5.28 -1.34 -0.27
N SER A 51 4.24 -0.64 -0.75
CA SER A 51 3.46 0.30 0.06
C SER A 51 2.65 -0.40 1.16
N GLN A 52 2.05 -1.55 0.86
CA GLN A 52 1.32 -2.34 1.83
C GLN A 52 2.25 -2.93 2.88
N GLN A 53 3.42 -3.43 2.49
CA GLN A 53 4.43 -3.92 3.43
C GLN A 53 4.91 -2.82 4.37
N SER A 54 5.18 -1.61 3.85
CA SER A 54 5.58 -0.48 4.69
C SER A 54 4.49 -0.09 5.69
N PHE A 55 3.22 -0.10 5.26
CA PHE A 55 2.07 0.14 6.14
C PHE A 55 1.94 -0.91 7.24
N SER A 56 2.04 -2.20 6.89
CA SER A 56 2.01 -3.29 7.87
C SER A 56 3.13 -3.14 8.90
N ARG A 57 4.36 -2.87 8.45
CA ARG A 57 5.52 -2.67 9.33
C ARG A 57 5.34 -1.45 10.24
N TYR A 58 4.74 -0.37 9.75
CA TYR A 58 4.44 0.80 10.59
C TYR A 58 3.41 0.47 11.67
N HIS A 59 2.31 -0.21 11.30
CA HIS A 59 1.28 -0.62 12.25
C HIS A 59 1.85 -1.60 13.30
N GLU A 60 2.68 -2.55 12.88
CA GLU A 60 3.42 -3.45 13.77
C GLU A 60 4.36 -2.69 14.70
N CYS A 61 5.08 -1.69 14.19
CA CYS A 61 5.96 -0.82 14.98
C CYS A 61 5.18 -0.05 16.06
N PHE A 62 4.06 0.56 15.67
CA PHE A 62 3.20 1.28 16.61
C PHE A 62 2.66 0.37 17.72
N HIS A 63 2.14 -0.81 17.34
CA HIS A 63 1.66 -1.79 18.30
C HIS A 63 2.78 -2.31 19.22
N PHE A 64 3.98 -2.52 18.66
CA PHE A 64 5.17 -2.90 19.42
C PHE A 64 5.51 -1.86 20.48
N VAL A 65 5.68 -0.60 20.09
CA VAL A 65 6.05 0.49 21.01
C VAL A 65 5.00 0.65 22.11
N ASN A 66 3.71 0.65 21.75
CA ASN A 66 2.64 0.80 22.73
C ASN A 66 2.61 -0.35 23.74
N THR A 67 2.68 -1.59 23.26
CA THR A 67 2.71 -2.78 24.12
C THR A 67 3.99 -2.82 24.96
N PHE A 68 5.11 -2.36 24.41
CA PHE A 68 6.39 -2.29 25.12
C PHE A 68 6.34 -1.33 26.29
N ILE A 69 5.86 -0.10 26.07
CA ILE A 69 5.75 0.92 27.12
C ILE A 69 4.86 0.41 28.26
N VAL A 70 3.70 -0.15 27.95
CA VAL A 70 2.78 -0.71 28.96
C VAL A 70 3.43 -1.87 29.72
N SER A 71 4.14 -2.77 29.01
CA SER A 71 4.82 -3.89 29.66
C SER A 71 5.99 -3.43 30.53
N LEU A 72 6.69 -2.36 30.11
CA LEU A 72 7.79 -1.77 30.85
C LEU A 72 7.29 -1.10 32.14
N ASP A 73 6.18 -0.40 32.08
CA ASP A 73 5.51 0.19 33.24
C ASP A 73 5.13 -0.88 34.28
N ILE A 74 4.49 -1.97 33.83
CA ILE A 74 4.05 -3.05 34.73
C ILE A 74 5.22 -3.83 35.34
N ARG A 75 6.28 -4.11 34.57
CA ARG A 75 7.37 -5.01 35.00
C ARG A 75 8.61 -4.31 35.50
N GLY A 76 8.71 -2.99 35.32
CA GLY A 76 9.84 -2.16 35.76
C GLY A 76 11.21 -2.57 35.20
N SER A 77 11.26 -3.42 34.17
CA SER A 77 12.50 -3.94 33.60
C SER A 77 12.37 -4.25 32.10
N LEU A 78 13.41 -3.96 31.34
CA LEU A 78 13.45 -4.20 29.89
C LEU A 78 13.32 -5.69 29.54
N SER A 79 13.99 -6.56 30.29
CA SER A 79 13.90 -8.02 30.11
C SER A 79 12.48 -8.53 30.35
N GLY A 80 11.81 -8.01 31.38
CA GLY A 80 10.41 -8.30 31.67
C GLY A 80 9.49 -7.84 30.53
N ALA A 81 9.67 -6.62 30.03
CA ALA A 81 8.89 -6.09 28.92
C ALA A 81 9.01 -6.95 27.65
N PHE A 82 10.23 -7.31 27.26
CA PHE A 82 10.48 -8.19 26.10
C PHE A 82 9.85 -9.56 26.25
N SER A 83 9.88 -10.16 27.44
CA SER A 83 9.27 -11.47 27.67
C SER A 83 7.75 -11.48 27.45
N SER A 84 7.09 -10.34 27.72
CA SER A 84 5.63 -10.19 27.56
C SER A 84 5.19 -9.92 26.12
N ILE A 85 6.08 -9.31 25.34
CA ILE A 85 5.79 -8.96 23.96
C ILE A 85 5.92 -10.18 23.04
N ASN A 86 6.84 -11.10 23.36
CA ASN A 86 7.04 -12.32 22.59
C ASN A 86 5.79 -13.19 22.49
N THR A 87 4.93 -13.18 23.51
CA THR A 87 3.68 -13.97 23.49
C THR A 87 2.58 -13.34 22.64
N THR A 88 2.72 -12.08 22.26
CA THR A 88 1.65 -11.27 21.67
C THR A 88 1.97 -10.81 20.24
N MET A 89 3.19 -11.05 19.76
CA MET A 89 3.69 -10.55 18.48
C MET A 89 3.41 -11.47 17.28
N ASN A 90 3.34 -10.86 16.11
CA ASN A 90 3.05 -11.52 14.83
C ASN A 90 4.23 -12.40 14.35
N LYS A 91 3.96 -13.42 13.52
CA LYS A 91 4.96 -14.41 13.04
C LYS A 91 6.17 -13.77 12.33
N SER A 92 5.96 -12.65 11.63
CA SER A 92 7.02 -11.91 10.95
C SER A 92 8.05 -11.30 11.93
N TYR A 93 7.58 -10.84 13.09
CA TYR A 93 8.43 -10.31 14.15
C TYR A 93 9.20 -11.43 14.87
N LEU A 94 8.55 -12.58 15.12
CA LEU A 94 9.17 -13.73 15.78
C LEU A 94 10.42 -14.22 15.03
N ALA A 95 10.38 -14.27 13.70
CA ALA A 95 11.53 -14.68 12.88
C ALA A 95 12.73 -13.71 13.02
N VAL A 96 12.46 -12.41 13.12
CA VAL A 96 13.51 -11.40 13.33
C VAL A 96 14.04 -11.48 14.77
N TYR A 97 13.14 -11.68 15.73
CA TYR A 97 13.47 -11.77 17.15
C TYR A 97 14.30 -13.03 17.49
N GLU A 98 13.97 -14.19 16.92
CA GLU A 98 14.73 -15.43 17.08
C GLU A 98 16.19 -15.28 16.60
N GLY A 99 16.42 -14.51 15.53
CA GLY A 99 17.77 -14.20 15.04
C GLY A 99 18.61 -13.32 15.98
N ILE A 100 18.00 -12.70 17.00
CA ILE A 100 18.63 -11.75 17.92
C ILE A 100 18.48 -12.24 19.38
N ALA A 101 17.98 -13.47 19.58
CA ALA A 101 17.59 -13.98 20.89
C ALA A 101 18.75 -13.97 21.92
N SER A 102 20.00 -14.13 21.45
CA SER A 102 21.22 -14.20 22.28
C SER A 102 21.80 -12.85 22.72
N ASN A 103 21.30 -11.71 22.22
CA ASN A 103 21.84 -10.39 22.57
C ASN A 103 21.31 -9.88 23.91
N LYS A 104 21.97 -8.87 24.51
CA LYS A 104 21.44 -8.17 25.70
C LYS A 104 20.20 -7.34 25.33
N SER A 105 19.31 -7.09 26.29
CA SER A 105 18.03 -6.39 26.04
C SER A 105 18.18 -5.01 25.40
N GLU A 106 19.24 -4.27 25.74
CA GLU A 106 19.55 -2.94 25.17
C GLU A 106 19.98 -3.05 23.69
N ASP A 107 20.81 -4.05 23.39
CA ASP A 107 21.24 -4.35 22.01
C ASP A 107 20.06 -4.79 21.14
N LYS A 108 19.06 -5.46 21.73
CA LYS A 108 17.83 -5.86 21.01
C LYS A 108 17.01 -4.66 20.55
N ILE A 109 16.82 -3.66 21.41
CA ILE A 109 16.07 -2.43 21.08
C ILE A 109 16.76 -1.67 19.95
N SER A 110 18.08 -1.54 20.05
CA SER A 110 18.91 -0.86 19.03
C SER A 110 18.95 -1.63 17.71
N TYR A 111 18.99 -2.96 17.75
CA TYR A 111 18.97 -3.77 16.53
C TYR A 111 17.63 -3.66 15.79
N LEU A 112 16.52 -3.60 16.53
CA LEU A 112 15.19 -3.41 15.97
C LEU A 112 15.02 -2.07 15.23
N GLN A 113 15.89 -1.09 15.45
CA GLN A 113 15.90 0.16 14.67
C GLN A 113 16.16 -0.09 13.18
N LYS A 114 16.99 -1.10 12.84
CA LYS A 114 17.20 -1.50 11.44
C LYS A 114 15.94 -2.11 10.82
N TYR A 115 15.09 -2.72 11.64
CA TYR A 115 13.82 -3.30 11.22
C TYR A 115 12.65 -2.30 11.24
N TYR A 116 12.71 -1.27 12.08
CA TYR A 116 11.72 -0.21 12.12
C TYR A 116 12.39 1.13 11.80
N PRO A 117 12.61 1.43 10.50
CA PRO A 117 13.28 2.66 10.05
C PRO A 117 12.37 3.89 10.17
N PHE A 118 11.46 3.91 11.13
CA PHE A 118 10.46 4.97 11.29
C PHE A 118 10.94 5.96 12.36
N HIS A 119 10.71 7.25 12.13
CA HIS A 119 11.06 8.31 13.08
C HIS A 119 10.45 8.06 14.47
N PHE A 120 9.20 7.59 14.49
CA PHE A 120 8.47 7.19 15.69
C PHE A 120 9.25 6.17 16.55
N TYR A 121 9.89 5.18 15.92
CA TYR A 121 10.71 4.20 16.65
C TYR A 121 11.98 4.83 17.22
N GLY A 122 12.61 5.75 16.48
CA GLY A 122 13.76 6.50 16.98
C GLY A 122 13.45 7.35 18.21
N LEU A 123 12.27 7.97 18.27
CA LEU A 123 11.79 8.69 19.46
C LEU A 123 11.54 7.74 20.63
N PHE A 124 10.97 6.57 20.37
CA PHE A 124 10.80 5.51 21.38
C PHE A 124 12.12 5.13 22.05
N ILE A 125 13.18 4.89 21.27
CA ILE A 125 14.50 4.54 21.83
C ILE A 125 15.00 5.64 22.78
N LYS A 126 14.84 6.92 22.41
CA LYS A 126 15.25 8.06 23.24
C LYS A 126 14.46 8.14 24.56
N VAL A 127 13.17 7.84 24.53
CA VAL A 127 12.35 7.81 25.74
C VAL A 127 12.79 6.68 26.67
N VAL A 128 13.09 5.50 26.12
CA VAL A 128 13.59 4.36 26.91
C VAL A 128 14.96 4.67 27.50
N SER A 129 15.89 5.26 26.74
CA SER A 129 17.22 5.61 27.27
C SER A 129 17.12 6.66 28.38
N LEU A 130 16.27 7.67 28.22
CA LEU A 130 16.02 8.69 29.25
C LEU A 130 15.48 8.06 30.53
N TRP A 131 14.54 7.11 30.41
CA TRP A 131 14.00 6.37 31.54
C TRP A 131 15.05 5.50 32.24
N GLN A 132 15.98 4.87 31.50
CA GLN A 132 17.07 4.11 32.11
C GLN A 132 18.04 5.01 32.90
N GLU A 133 18.31 6.22 32.39
CA GLU A 133 19.24 7.18 33.01
C GLU A 133 18.63 7.89 34.23
N GLN A 134 17.37 8.29 34.14
CA GLN A 134 16.72 9.18 35.11
C GLN A 134 15.68 8.46 35.98
N GLY A 135 15.23 7.27 35.59
CA GLY A 135 14.12 6.57 36.21
C GLY A 135 12.78 7.30 36.03
N GLY A 136 11.82 6.97 36.90
CA GLY A 136 10.50 7.59 36.93
C GLY A 136 9.42 6.79 36.21
N ASP A 137 8.29 7.46 35.98
CA ASP A 137 7.12 6.89 35.30
C ASP A 137 7.28 6.97 33.78
N ILE A 138 7.54 5.81 33.16
CA ILE A 138 7.69 5.66 31.71
C ILE A 138 6.42 6.07 30.97
N LEU A 139 5.24 5.87 31.55
CA LEU A 139 3.97 6.18 30.91
C LEU A 139 3.83 7.69 30.75
N THR A 140 4.18 8.45 31.78
CA THR A 140 4.22 9.91 31.73
C THR A 140 5.27 10.42 30.73
N MET A 141 6.47 9.83 30.72
CA MET A 141 7.54 10.21 29.78
C MET A 141 7.20 9.92 28.31
N SER A 142 6.42 8.87 28.06
CA SER A 142 6.04 8.44 26.71
C SER A 142 4.66 8.95 26.27
N ALA A 143 3.91 9.64 27.12
CA ALA A 143 2.55 10.09 26.83
C ALA A 143 2.47 10.92 25.53
N HIS A 144 3.41 11.83 25.32
CA HIS A 144 3.46 12.63 24.10
C HIS A 144 3.73 11.77 22.85
N LEU A 145 4.66 10.82 22.96
CA LEU A 145 4.99 9.89 21.89
C LEU A 145 3.79 9.03 21.51
N LEU A 146 3.11 8.45 22.50
CA LEU A 146 1.93 7.62 22.27
C LEU A 146 0.80 8.42 21.63
N GLU A 147 0.58 9.66 22.06
CA GLU A 147 -0.44 10.53 21.48
C GLU A 147 -0.12 10.92 20.03
N GLU A 148 1.14 11.26 19.72
CA GLU A 148 1.57 11.52 18.34
C GLU A 148 1.47 10.27 17.47
N GLY A 149 1.88 9.11 17.98
CA GLY A 149 1.76 7.83 17.28
C GLY A 149 0.30 7.50 16.98
N ARG A 150 -0.61 7.71 17.95
CA ARG A 150 -2.05 7.50 17.79
C ARG A 150 -2.65 8.42 16.74
N LYS A 151 -2.33 9.72 16.79
CA LYS A 151 -2.77 10.69 15.76
C LYS A 151 -2.29 10.30 14.37
N SER A 152 -1.05 9.83 14.25
CA SER A 152 -0.49 9.35 12.98
C SER A 152 -1.21 8.10 12.47
N GLU A 153 -1.50 7.14 13.36
CA GLU A 153 -2.27 5.94 12.99
C GLU A 153 -3.71 6.27 12.57
N GLU A 154 -4.39 7.15 13.30
CA GLU A 154 -5.73 7.63 12.94
C GLU A 154 -5.72 8.34 11.58
N HIS A 155 -4.73 9.19 11.32
CA HIS A 155 -4.56 9.85 10.04
C HIS A 155 -4.31 8.85 8.90
N LEU A 156 -3.52 7.82 9.16
CA LEU A 156 -3.24 6.73 8.21
C LEU A 156 -4.49 5.93 7.85
N ARG A 157 -5.31 5.58 8.85
CA ARG A 157 -6.61 4.92 8.64
C ARG A 157 -7.56 5.80 7.85
N TYR A 158 -7.67 7.08 8.22
CA TYR A 158 -8.47 8.05 7.48
C TYR A 158 -8.05 8.15 6.01
N CYS A 159 -6.74 8.24 5.74
CA CYS A 159 -6.23 8.25 4.37
C CYS A 159 -6.58 6.95 3.62
N HIS A 160 -6.48 5.79 4.28
CA HIS A 160 -6.83 4.51 3.68
C HIS A 160 -8.30 4.46 3.25
N ASP A 161 -9.21 4.87 4.13
CA ASP A 161 -10.65 4.90 3.84
C ASP A 161 -10.99 5.89 2.73
N LEU A 162 -10.32 7.04 2.71
CA LEU A 162 -10.42 8.02 1.63
C LEU A 162 -9.98 7.40 0.30
N TYR A 163 -8.86 6.68 0.27
CA TYR A 163 -8.35 6.03 -0.94
C TYR A 163 -9.27 4.91 -1.43
N ILE A 164 -9.89 4.13 -0.53
CA ILE A 164 -10.88 3.13 -0.91
C ILE A 164 -12.06 3.81 -1.60
N THR A 165 -12.60 4.86 -0.99
CA THR A 165 -13.75 5.62 -1.54
C THR A 165 -13.42 6.16 -2.93
N ARG A 166 -12.26 6.79 -3.11
CA ARG A 166 -11.80 7.30 -4.41
C ARG A 166 -11.57 6.20 -5.45
N THR A 167 -11.12 5.02 -5.02
CA THR A 167 -10.93 3.87 -5.90
C THR A 167 -12.28 3.36 -6.41
N VAL A 168 -13.30 3.30 -5.55
CA VAL A 168 -14.66 2.92 -5.94
C VAL A 168 -15.25 3.92 -6.93
N GLU A 169 -15.15 5.23 -6.64
CA GLU A 169 -15.59 6.29 -7.57
C GLU A 169 -14.91 6.15 -8.95
N PHE A 170 -13.59 5.90 -8.95
CA PHE A 170 -12.82 5.68 -10.17
C PHE A 170 -13.30 4.47 -10.96
N ILE A 171 -13.53 3.33 -10.29
CA ILE A 171 -14.02 2.11 -10.94
C ILE A 171 -15.39 2.34 -11.57
N VAL A 172 -16.30 3.01 -10.84
CA VAL A 172 -17.65 3.32 -11.35
C VAL A 172 -17.57 4.20 -12.60
N LEU A 173 -16.75 5.25 -12.59
CA LEU A 173 -16.58 6.13 -13.75
C LEU A 173 -16.09 5.37 -14.99
N TRP A 174 -15.12 4.47 -14.83
CA TRP A 174 -14.60 3.69 -15.94
C TRP A 174 -15.57 2.62 -16.44
N ILE A 175 -16.33 1.99 -15.53
CA ILE A 175 -17.42 1.09 -15.93
C ILE A 175 -18.42 1.84 -16.82
N PHE A 176 -18.83 3.05 -16.44
CA PHE A 176 -19.71 3.86 -17.29
C PHE A 176 -19.07 4.20 -18.65
N ALA A 177 -17.79 4.56 -18.68
CA ALA A 177 -17.07 4.84 -19.93
C ALA A 177 -17.06 3.61 -20.86
N PHE A 178 -16.81 2.41 -20.32
CA PHE A 178 -16.87 1.17 -21.10
C PHE A 178 -18.28 0.81 -21.55
N ILE A 179 -19.29 1.02 -20.71
CA ILE A 179 -20.70 0.83 -21.09
C ILE A 179 -21.06 1.74 -22.25
N ILE A 180 -20.70 3.02 -22.19
CA ILE A 180 -20.95 3.97 -23.28
C ILE A 180 -20.30 3.49 -24.57
N LEU A 181 -19.05 3.02 -24.52
CA LEU A 181 -18.33 2.50 -25.68
C LEU A 181 -19.05 1.28 -26.29
N VAL A 182 -19.50 0.34 -25.46
CA VAL A 182 -20.26 -0.84 -25.91
C VAL A 182 -21.61 -0.45 -26.50
N VAL A 183 -22.36 0.44 -25.84
CA VAL A 183 -23.66 0.91 -26.32
C VAL A 183 -23.49 1.66 -27.64
N MET A 184 -22.52 2.55 -27.75
CA MET A 184 -22.23 3.27 -29.00
C MET A 184 -21.93 2.30 -30.15
N ARG A 185 -21.13 1.25 -29.89
CA ARG A 185 -20.84 0.21 -30.88
C ARG A 185 -22.12 -0.48 -31.37
N ILE A 186 -23.02 -0.83 -30.46
CA ILE A 186 -24.28 -1.51 -30.78
C ILE A 186 -25.25 -0.56 -31.50
N SER A 187 -25.47 0.64 -30.97
CA SER A 187 -26.44 1.61 -31.49
C SER A 187 -26.07 2.14 -32.87
N LEU A 188 -24.78 2.29 -33.17
CA LEU A 188 -24.29 2.84 -34.43
C LEU A 188 -23.73 1.77 -35.37
N ASN A 189 -24.11 0.50 -35.20
CA ASN A 189 -23.50 -0.63 -35.91
C ASN A 189 -23.38 -0.42 -37.44
N GLN A 190 -24.41 0.14 -38.08
CA GLN A 190 -24.39 0.43 -39.53
C GLN A 190 -23.33 1.47 -39.94
N LEU A 191 -23.15 2.54 -39.15
CA LEU A 191 -22.09 3.53 -39.36
C LEU A 191 -20.71 2.94 -39.04
N PHE A 192 -20.65 2.07 -38.04
CA PHE A 192 -19.43 1.40 -37.62
C PHE A 192 -18.87 0.50 -38.72
N LEU A 193 -19.69 -0.23 -39.47
CA LEU A 193 -19.22 -1.03 -40.61
C LEU A 193 -18.44 -0.21 -41.64
N HIS A 194 -18.78 1.07 -41.81
CA HIS A 194 -18.09 1.97 -42.75
C HIS A 194 -16.82 2.61 -42.15
N ILE A 195 -16.77 2.77 -40.83
CA ILE A 195 -15.72 3.51 -40.12
C ILE A 195 -14.66 2.57 -39.51
N ILE A 196 -14.98 1.31 -39.23
CA ILE A 196 -14.12 0.38 -38.49
C ILE A 196 -12.76 0.14 -39.17
N ASN A 197 -12.74 0.18 -40.51
CA ASN A 197 -11.52 -0.01 -41.31
C ASN A 197 -10.71 1.29 -41.46
N LYS A 198 -11.22 2.43 -41.00
CA LYS A 198 -10.49 3.70 -41.04
C LYS A 198 -9.48 3.73 -39.89
N ALA A 199 -8.22 4.02 -40.23
CA ALA A 199 -7.14 4.14 -39.25
C ALA A 199 -7.45 5.12 -38.11
N VAL A 200 -8.20 6.20 -38.41
CA VAL A 200 -8.61 7.21 -37.41
C VAL A 200 -9.38 6.60 -36.24
N TYR A 201 -10.33 5.70 -36.52
CA TYR A 201 -11.12 5.05 -35.48
C TYR A 201 -10.25 4.15 -34.59
N GLN A 202 -9.39 3.35 -35.23
CA GLN A 202 -8.49 2.43 -34.57
C GLN A 202 -7.47 3.15 -33.67
N ILE A 203 -6.93 4.29 -34.12
CA ILE A 203 -6.06 5.17 -33.33
C ILE A 203 -6.84 5.76 -32.14
N GLY A 204 -8.07 6.23 -32.36
CA GLY A 204 -8.91 6.76 -31.29
C GLY A 204 -9.20 5.74 -30.19
N LEU A 205 -9.48 4.49 -30.58
CA LEU A 205 -9.68 3.38 -29.64
C LEU A 205 -8.40 3.06 -28.87
N GLY A 206 -7.25 3.03 -29.54
CA GLY A 206 -5.95 2.88 -28.88
C GLY A 206 -5.67 4.00 -27.86
N LEU A 207 -5.95 5.25 -28.21
CA LEU A 207 -5.81 6.40 -27.32
C LEU A 207 -6.74 6.31 -26.10
N PHE A 208 -7.96 5.82 -26.27
CA PHE A 208 -8.89 5.60 -25.16
C PHE A 208 -8.33 4.61 -24.13
N PHE A 209 -7.82 3.46 -24.57
CA PHE A 209 -7.22 2.48 -23.66
C PHE A 209 -5.89 2.95 -23.06
N LEU A 210 -5.10 3.73 -23.80
CA LEU A 210 -3.90 4.36 -23.27
C LEU A 210 -4.25 5.39 -22.19
N PHE A 211 -5.31 6.18 -22.38
CA PHE A 211 -5.82 7.11 -21.37
C PHE A 211 -6.34 6.38 -20.13
N PHE A 212 -7.00 5.24 -20.31
CA PHE A 212 -7.37 4.35 -19.20
C PHE A 212 -6.14 3.90 -18.41
N LEU A 213 -5.10 3.42 -19.08
CA LEU A 213 -3.88 2.95 -18.43
C LEU A 213 -3.18 4.07 -17.65
N ILE A 214 -3.06 5.26 -18.23
CA ILE A 214 -2.50 6.44 -17.54
C ILE A 214 -3.33 6.77 -16.31
N SER A 215 -4.65 6.72 -16.42
CA SER A 215 -5.55 7.01 -15.31
C SER A 215 -5.37 6.02 -14.15
N VAL A 216 -5.19 4.73 -14.46
CA VAL A 216 -4.84 3.70 -13.48
C VAL A 216 -3.48 3.95 -12.85
N ASP A 217 -2.44 4.28 -13.64
CA ASP A 217 -1.11 4.62 -13.11
C ASP A 217 -1.17 5.82 -12.16
N VAL A 218 -1.90 6.88 -12.52
CA VAL A 218 -2.08 8.07 -11.67
C VAL A 218 -2.79 7.70 -10.36
N LEU A 219 -3.84 6.88 -10.41
CA LEU A 219 -4.53 6.40 -9.20
C LEU A 219 -3.57 5.64 -8.29
N VAL A 220 -2.84 4.65 -8.82
CA VAL A 220 -1.87 3.88 -8.05
C VAL A 220 -0.79 4.78 -7.48
N ARG A 221 -0.26 5.72 -8.26
CA ARG A 221 0.73 6.69 -7.77
C ARG A 221 0.19 7.51 -6.61
N LYS A 222 -1.06 7.99 -6.67
CA LYS A 222 -1.68 8.73 -5.56
C LYS A 222 -1.83 7.88 -4.30
N ILE A 223 -2.31 6.64 -4.44
CA ILE A 223 -2.44 5.71 -3.30
C ILE A 223 -1.07 5.39 -2.68
N THR A 224 -0.02 5.34 -3.51
CA THR A 224 1.33 5.00 -3.04
C THR A 224 2.14 6.22 -2.57
N LYS A 225 1.84 7.44 -3.02
CA LYS A 225 2.52 8.66 -2.61
C LYS A 225 2.03 9.03 -1.21
N LYS A 226 2.60 8.36 -0.21
CA LYS A 226 2.34 8.63 1.19
C LYS A 226 3.38 9.62 1.69
N GLU A 227 3.04 10.91 1.66
CA GLU A 227 3.71 11.91 2.49
C GLU A 227 3.13 11.78 3.91
N ILE A 228 3.57 10.76 4.64
CA ILE A 228 3.21 10.63 6.05
C ILE A 228 4.20 11.52 6.82
N LYS A 229 3.72 12.56 7.51
CA LYS A 229 4.56 13.28 8.48
C LYS A 229 5.01 12.29 9.56
N GLY A 230 6.33 12.11 9.74
CA GLY A 230 6.92 11.09 10.63
C GLY A 230 7.43 9.82 9.93
N TRP A 231 7.30 9.76 8.60
CA TRP A 231 7.92 8.77 7.69
C TRP A 231 9.24 9.27 7.09
N ASP A 232 9.88 10.26 7.70
CA ASP A 232 11.24 10.62 7.33
C ASP A 232 12.11 9.42 7.74
N GLU A 233 12.38 8.54 6.77
CA GLU A 233 13.45 7.55 6.87
C GLU A 233 14.70 8.37 7.20
N TYR A 234 15.38 8.03 8.31
CA TYR A 234 16.72 8.56 8.54
C TYR A 234 17.60 8.04 7.38
N GLU A 235 17.86 8.90 6.39
CA GLU A 235 19.07 8.80 5.56
C GLU A 235 20.30 9.18 6.39
#